data_AF-A0A3D0DRW6-F1
#
_entry.id   AF-A0A3D0DRW6-F1
#
_cell.length_a   1.000
_cell.length_b   1.000
_cell.length_c   1.000
_cell.angle_alpha   90.00
_cell.angle_beta   90.00
_cell.angle_gamma   90.00
#
_symmetry.space_group_name_H-M   'P 1'
#
loop_
_entity.id
_entity.type
_entity.pdbx_description
1 polymer ?
#
loop_
_entity_poly.entity_id
_entity_poly.type
_entity_poly.pdbx_seq_one_letter_code
_entity_poly.pdbx_strand_id
1 'polypeptide(L)' 'AEALALAARVADGPANANARIKTLCAQAGSNSLGEQLDLEAQLMVESQGDDEAQEGIAAFFAKRAPDFKLLRKHQE' A
#
# COMPACT_ATOMS: atom_id res chain seq x y z
N ALA A 1 -11.61 -15.82 15.06
CA ALA A 1 -11.42 -14.39 15.39
C ALA A 1 -10.23 -13.77 14.65
N GLU A 2 -9.09 -14.47 14.54
CA GLU A 2 -7.85 -13.95 13.92
C GLU A 2 -7.99 -13.47 12.46
N ALA A 3 -8.73 -14.21 11.63
CA ALA A 3 -8.97 -13.81 10.24
C ALA A 3 -9.66 -12.44 10.12
N LEU A 4 -10.64 -12.17 10.99
CA LEU A 4 -11.33 -10.86 11.02
C LEU A 4 -10.40 -9.75 11.54
N ALA A 5 -9.56 -10.05 12.53
CA ALA A 5 -8.56 -9.11 13.02
C ALA A 5 -7.55 -8.74 11.93
N LEU A 6 -7.09 -9.72 11.14
CA LEU A 6 -6.23 -9.47 9.99
C LEU A 6 -6.94 -8.61 8.93
N ALA A 7 -8.18 -8.96 8.58
CA ALA A 7 -8.96 -8.20 7.61
C ALA A 7 -9.15 -6.74 8.04
N ALA A 8 -9.43 -6.49 9.32
CA ALA A 8 -9.53 -5.15 9.87
C ALA A 8 -8.22 -4.36 9.73
N ARG A 9 -7.07 -4.96 10.07
CA ARG A 9 -5.77 -4.28 9.89
C ARG A 9 -5.46 -3.94 8.44
N VAL A 10 -5.79 -4.84 7.50
CA VAL A 10 -5.61 -4.56 6.06
C VAL A 10 -6.55 -3.44 5.61
N ALA A 11 -7.81 -3.46 6.07
CA ALA A 11 -8.79 -2.42 5.78
C ALA A 11 -8.47 -1.05 6.43
N ASP A 12 -7.62 -1.02 7.44
CA ASP A 12 -7.12 0.20 8.09
C ASP A 12 -5.90 0.79 7.37
N GLY A 13 -5.18 0.01 6.57
CA GLY A 13 -3.96 0.42 5.86
C GLY A 13 -4.19 1.19 4.54
N PRO A 14 -3.11 1.57 3.85
CA PRO A 14 -3.16 2.23 2.54
C PRO A 14 -3.66 1.24 1.47
N ALA A 15 -4.79 1.54 0.85
CA ALA A 15 -5.47 0.65 -0.09
C ALA A 15 -4.68 0.48 -1.40
N ASN A 16 -4.16 1.56 -1.97
CA ASN A 16 -3.43 1.51 -3.24
C ASN A 16 -2.11 0.76 -3.07
N ALA A 17 -1.35 1.10 -2.02
CA ALA A 17 -0.10 0.40 -1.72
C ALA A 17 -0.34 -1.09 -1.43
N ASN A 18 -1.37 -1.45 -0.66
CA ASN A 18 -1.74 -2.84 -0.40
C ASN A 18 -2.12 -3.59 -1.69
N ALA A 19 -2.86 -2.94 -2.60
CA ALA A 19 -3.22 -3.52 -3.89
C ALA A 19 -1.98 -3.80 -4.77
N ARG A 20 -1.04 -2.85 -4.84
CA ARG A 20 0.22 -3.01 -5.57
C ARG A 20 1.10 -4.10 -4.96
N ILE A 21 1.23 -4.15 -3.64
CA ILE A 21 1.95 -5.24 -2.94
C ILE A 21 1.32 -6.59 -3.27
N LYS A 22 -0.02 -6.69 -3.29
CA LYS A 22 -0.71 -7.93 -3.67
C LYS A 22 -0.39 -8.33 -5.12
N THR A 23 -0.32 -7.39 -6.05
CA THR A 23 0.12 -7.63 -7.42
C THR A 23 1.55 -8.17 -7.46
N LEU A 24 2.48 -7.58 -6.71
CA LEU A 24 3.87 -8.07 -6.62
C LEU A 24 3.93 -9.51 -6.11
N CYS A 25 3.19 -9.84 -5.05
CA CYS A 25 3.13 -11.21 -4.53
C CYS A 25 2.57 -12.20 -5.56
N ALA A 26 1.59 -11.79 -6.37
CA ALA A 26 1.01 -12.63 -7.40
C ALA A 26 1.99 -12.91 -8.56
N GLN A 27 2.87 -11.96 -8.88
CA GLN A 27 3.84 -12.07 -9.99
C GLN A 27 5.18 -12.70 -9.60
N ALA A 28 5.53 -12.71 -8.31
CA ALA A 28 6.84 -13.16 -7.82
C ALA A 28 7.18 -14.62 -8.17
N GLY A 29 6.18 -15.47 -8.42
CA GLY A 29 6.39 -16.87 -8.81
C GLY A 29 6.67 -17.08 -10.30
N SER A 30 6.32 -16.11 -11.16
CA SER A 30 6.45 -16.20 -12.62
C SER A 30 7.53 -15.30 -13.19
N ASN A 31 7.81 -14.17 -12.54
CA ASN A 31 8.84 -13.24 -12.97
C ASN A 31 10.24 -13.80 -12.71
N SER A 32 11.19 -13.49 -13.61
CA SER A 32 12.60 -13.54 -13.24
C SER A 32 12.91 -12.50 -12.15
N LEU A 33 14.05 -12.66 -11.47
CA LEU A 33 14.47 -11.72 -10.43
C LEU A 33 14.57 -10.27 -10.96
N GLY A 34 15.10 -10.08 -12.17
CA GLY A 34 15.24 -8.76 -12.78
C GLY A 34 13.89 -8.10 -13.05
N GLU A 35 12.97 -8.84 -13.69
CA GLU A 35 11.62 -8.34 -13.97
C GLU A 35 10.85 -8.00 -12.70
N GLN A 36 11.03 -8.80 -11.63
CA GLN A 36 10.39 -8.55 -10.35
C GLN A 36 10.93 -7.26 -9.70
N LEU A 37 12.24 -7.05 -9.69
CA LEU A 37 12.85 -5.84 -9.14
C LEU A 37 12.44 -4.58 -9.92
N ASP A 38 12.36 -4.68 -11.25
CA ASP A 38 11.89 -3.58 -12.11
C ASP A 38 10.42 -3.24 -11.81
N LEU A 39 9.56 -4.26 -11.66
CA LEU A 39 8.15 -4.07 -11.30
C LEU A 39 8.00 -3.47 -9.89
N GLU A 40 8.78 -3.94 -8.92
CA GLU A 40 8.82 -3.38 -7.56
C GLU A 40 9.21 -1.90 -7.58
N ALA A 41 10.25 -1.54 -8.34
CA ALA A 41 10.70 -0.15 -8.46
C ALA A 41 9.62 0.74 -9.07
N GLN A 42 8.94 0.28 -10.13
CA GLN A 42 7.86 1.04 -10.77
C GLN A 42 6.68 1.27 -9.82
N LEU A 43 6.18 0.21 -9.18
CA LEU A 43 5.04 0.32 -8.27
C LEU A 43 5.37 1.08 -6.99
N MET A 44 6.64 1.07 -6.56
CA MET A 44 7.12 1.91 -5.46
C MET A 44 7.11 3.40 -5.83
N VAL A 45 7.55 3.78 -7.04
CA VAL A 45 7.48 5.17 -7.52
C VAL A 45 6.04 5.64 -7.62
N GLU A 46 5.15 4.81 -8.16
CA GLU A 46 3.73 5.12 -8.23
C GLU A 46 3.13 5.32 -6.82
N SER A 47 3.42 4.41 -5.89
CA SER A 47 2.93 4.53 -4.51
C SER A 47 3.45 5.76 -3.78
N GLN A 48 4.68 6.19 -4.05
CA GLN A 48 5.25 7.41 -3.46
C GLN A 48 4.54 8.69 -3.95
N GLY A 49 3.92 8.65 -5.13
CA GLY A 49 3.14 9.75 -5.68
C GLY A 49 1.71 9.86 -5.15
N ASP A 50 1.20 8.83 -4.48
CA ASP A 50 -0.18 8.81 -3.97
C ASP A 50 -0.35 9.66 -2.70
N ASP A 51 -1.57 10.16 -2.49
CA ASP A 51 -1.98 10.85 -1.26
C ASP A 51 -1.76 9.97 -0.01
N GLU A 52 -1.85 8.64 -0.16
CA GLU A 52 -1.57 7.69 0.92
C GLU A 52 -0.12 7.77 1.40
N ALA A 53 0.85 7.97 0.51
CA ALA A 53 2.24 8.17 0.91
C ALA A 53 2.42 9.51 1.65
N GLN A 54 1.78 10.57 1.17
CA GLN A 54 1.83 11.88 1.82
C GLN A 54 1.24 11.82 3.24
N GLU A 55 0.09 11.18 3.43
CA GLU A 55 -0.52 10.99 4.74
C GLU A 55 0.34 10.12 5.66
N GLY A 56 0.90 9.02 5.15
CA GLY A 56 1.79 8.16 5.92
C GLY A 56 3.02 8.92 6.44
N ILE A 57 3.65 9.71 5.57
CA ILE A 57 4.81 10.55 5.91
C ILE A 57 4.41 11.64 6.91
N ALA A 58 3.31 12.36 6.65
CA ALA A 58 2.84 13.44 7.52
C ALA A 58 2.46 12.92 8.91
N ALA A 59 1.74 11.79 9.00
CA ALA A 59 1.37 11.15 10.25
C ALA A 59 2.59 10.70 11.05
N PHE A 60 3.59 10.13 10.38
CA PHE A 60 4.86 9.74 10.99
C PHE A 60 5.58 10.93 11.64
N PHE A 61 5.76 12.03 10.89
CA PHE A 61 6.37 13.25 11.44
C PHE A 61 5.56 13.89 12.57
N ALA A 62 4.23 13.81 12.50
CA ALA A 62 3.32 14.30 13.52
C ALA A 62 3.13 13.34 14.72
N LYS A 63 3.78 12.17 14.72
CA LYS A 63 3.67 11.13 15.76
C LYS A 63 2.22 10.70 16.05
N ARG A 64 1.41 10.63 15.01
CA ARG A 64 0.00 10.18 15.06
C ARG A 64 -0.18 8.96 14.16
N ALA A 65 -1.26 8.22 14.36
CA ALA A 65 -1.65 7.21 13.39
C ALA A 65 -2.09 7.87 12.08
N PRO A 66 -1.74 7.31 10.90
CA PRO A 66 -2.27 7.76 9.63
C PRO A 66 -3.75 7.39 9.48
N ASP A 67 -4.51 8.23 8.78
CA ASP A 67 -5.92 7.96 8.43
C ASP A 67 -6.08 7.74 6.92
N PHE A 68 -5.75 6.53 6.48
CA PHE A 68 -5.91 6.12 5.09
C PHE A 68 -7.38 5.94 4.68
N LYS A 69 -8.32 5.82 5.65
CA LYS A 69 -9.74 5.61 5.34
C LYS A 69 -10.38 6.87 4.77
N LEU A 70 -9.96 8.05 5.23
CA LEU A 70 -10.43 9.32 4.72
C LEU A 70 -10.09 9.51 3.24
N LEU A 71 -8.92 9.04 2.80
CA LEU A 71 -8.45 9.20 1.43
C LEU A 71 -9.24 8.37 0.41
N ARG A 72 -9.93 7.30 0.84
CA ARG A 72 -10.75 6.47 -0.05
C ARG A 72 -12.05 7.15 -0.50
N LYS A 73 -12.59 8.06 0.31
CA LYS A 73 -13.85 8.77 0.01
C LYS A 73 -13.70 9.84 -1.06
N HIS A 74 -12.46 10.20 -1.41
CA HIS A 74 -12.15 11.20 -2.42
C HIS A 74 -11.97 10.62 -3.83
N GLN A 75 -12.11 9.30 -4.01
CA GLN A 75 -11.94 8.61 -5.28
C GLN A 75 -13.26 8.23 -6.00
N GLU A 76 -14.41 8.67 -5.48
CA GLU A 76 -15.74 8.59 -6.12
C GLU A 76 -16.11 9.91 -6.82
#